data_AF-A0A2U1E007-F1
#
_entry.id   AF-A0A2U1E007-F1
#
_cell.length_a   1.000
_cell.length_b   1.000
_cell.length_c   1.000
_cell.angle_alpha   90.00
_cell.angle_beta   90.00
_cell.angle_gamma   90.00
#
_symmetry.space_group_name_H-M   'P 1'
#
loop_
_entity.id
_entity.type
_entity.pdbx_description
1 polymer ?
#
loop_
_entity_poly.entity_id
_entity_poly.type
_entity_poly.pdbx_seq_one_letter_code
_entity_poly.pdbx_strand_id
1 'polypeptide(L)'
;MDVDYRLAFDMAPVGLVLSRNRTMVDCNRHVCEMFGASREVLIGQSFQILYPSADEYERLGAHMEPILNAKGHYADNRIMKRANGEVFWCHVSGRALNRDAPHESGIWSFEDLSSQRAVKAELTGREREVAARLLEGLTSKEIGRALEISHRTVEIYRARLMRKYNASTAADLVHKLLAGG
;
A
#
# COMPACT_ATOMS: atom_id res chain seq x y z
N MET A 1 18.56 -11.98 -27.77
CA MET A 1 17.94 -10.75 -27.25
C MET A 1 18.81 -10.33 -26.09
N ASP A 2 19.57 -9.24 -26.23
CA ASP A 2 20.47 -8.81 -25.17
C ASP A 2 19.64 -8.28 -24.00
N VAL A 3 20.01 -8.70 -22.79
CA VAL A 3 19.37 -8.25 -21.56
C VAL A 3 19.95 -6.88 -21.23
N ASP A 4 19.13 -5.83 -21.31
CA ASP A 4 19.48 -4.47 -20.95
C ASP A 4 18.60 -3.93 -19.80
N TYR A 5 18.93 -2.72 -19.32
CA TYR A 5 18.18 -2.09 -18.23
C TYR A 5 16.72 -1.79 -18.59
N ARG A 6 16.42 -1.50 -19.85
CA ARG A 6 15.04 -1.19 -20.28
C ARG A 6 14.21 -2.45 -20.30
N LEU A 7 14.73 -3.54 -20.85
CA LEU A 7 14.12 -4.86 -20.83
C LEU A 7 13.91 -5.33 -19.38
N ALA A 8 14.90 -5.15 -18.51
CA ALA A 8 14.80 -5.50 -17.09
C ALA A 8 13.68 -4.71 -16.38
N PHE A 9 13.54 -3.41 -16.65
CA PHE A 9 12.45 -2.59 -16.11
C PHE A 9 11.09 -3.03 -16.66
N ASP A 10 10.96 -3.12 -17.98
CA ASP A 10 9.69 -3.41 -18.67
C ASP A 10 9.16 -4.82 -18.38
N MET A 11 10.06 -5.80 -18.20
CA MET A 11 9.72 -7.22 -17.97
C MET A 11 9.89 -7.67 -16.51
N ALA A 12 10.19 -6.77 -15.56
CA ALA A 12 10.30 -7.16 -14.16
C ALA A 12 9.02 -7.86 -13.69
N PRO A 13 9.11 -8.96 -12.92
CA PRO A 13 7.95 -9.70 -12.41
C PRO A 13 7.24 -8.99 -11.24
N VAL A 14 7.51 -7.69 -11.07
CA VAL A 14 6.94 -6.81 -10.05
C VAL A 14 6.58 -5.49 -10.72
N GLY A 15 5.60 -4.79 -10.17
CA GLY A 15 5.19 -3.50 -10.72
C GLY A 15 6.22 -2.44 -10.34
N LEU A 16 6.89 -1.82 -11.31
CA LEU A 16 7.87 -0.75 -11.06
C LEU A 16 7.35 0.60 -11.52
N VAL A 17 7.48 1.62 -10.66
CA VAL A 17 7.15 3.02 -10.98
C VAL A 17 8.31 3.94 -10.61
N LEU A 18 8.68 4.80 -11.55
CA LEU A 18 9.52 5.98 -11.30
C LEU A 18 8.62 7.16 -11.04
N SER A 19 8.93 7.94 -10.01
CA SER A 19 8.10 9.07 -9.60
C SER A 19 8.90 10.35 -9.41
N ARG A 20 8.22 11.48 -9.60
CA ARG A 20 8.68 12.82 -9.24
C ARG A 20 7.54 13.60 -8.61
N ASN A 21 7.75 14.25 -7.46
CA ASN A 21 6.72 14.99 -6.73
C ASN A 21 5.42 14.18 -6.56
N ARG A 22 5.57 12.92 -6.11
CA ARG A 22 4.48 11.92 -5.97
C ARG A 22 3.66 11.65 -7.25
N THR A 23 4.16 12.09 -8.41
CA THR A 23 3.58 11.88 -9.75
C THR A 23 4.36 10.81 -10.49
N MET A 24 3.65 9.92 -11.19
CA MET A 24 4.26 8.82 -11.94
C MET A 24 4.89 9.34 -13.24
N VAL A 25 6.20 9.16 -13.39
CA VAL A 25 6.98 9.63 -14.56
C VAL A 25 7.21 8.49 -15.54
N ASP A 26 7.43 7.28 -15.03
CA ASP A 26 7.47 6.06 -15.84
C ASP A 26 6.90 4.89 -15.03
N CYS A 27 6.36 3.89 -15.70
CA CYS A 27 5.92 2.64 -15.08
C CYS A 27 6.10 1.48 -16.06
N ASN A 28 6.38 0.30 -15.52
CA ASN A 28 6.52 -0.90 -16.35
C ASN A 28 5.16 -1.53 -16.70
N ARG A 29 5.22 -2.53 -17.57
CA ARG A 29 4.04 -3.26 -18.04
C ARG A 29 3.27 -3.93 -16.88
N HIS A 30 3.99 -4.47 -15.90
CA HIS A 30 3.36 -5.18 -14.78
C HIS A 30 2.50 -4.25 -13.90
N VAL A 31 2.88 -2.98 -13.70
CA VAL A 31 2.02 -1.98 -13.03
C VAL A 31 0.73 -1.78 -13.81
N CYS A 32 0.82 -1.64 -15.14
CA CYS A 32 -0.34 -1.42 -15.99
C CYS A 32 -1.34 -2.57 -15.90
N GLU A 33 -0.83 -3.81 -16.00
CA GLU A 33 -1.62 -5.04 -15.86
C GLU A 33 -2.26 -5.16 -14.47
N MET A 34 -1.47 -4.93 -13.41
CA MET A 34 -1.95 -5.00 -12.03
C MET A 34 -3.04 -3.96 -11.76
N PHE A 35 -2.83 -2.69 -12.09
CA PHE A 35 -3.81 -1.65 -11.78
C PHE A 35 -4.94 -1.55 -12.81
N GLY A 36 -4.88 -2.31 -13.91
CA GLY A 36 -5.88 -2.30 -14.97
C GLY A 36 -5.96 -0.95 -15.69
N ALA A 37 -4.83 -0.25 -15.81
CA ALA A 37 -4.72 1.07 -16.44
C ALA A 37 -3.61 1.06 -17.48
N SER A 38 -3.80 1.76 -18.61
CA SER A 38 -2.75 1.89 -19.60
C SER A 38 -1.65 2.83 -19.11
N ARG A 39 -0.44 2.70 -19.66
CA ARG A 39 0.68 3.58 -19.33
C ARG A 39 0.34 5.04 -19.61
N GLU A 40 -0.35 5.31 -20.72
CA GLU A 40 -0.77 6.67 -21.12
C GLU A 40 -1.69 7.32 -20.10
N VAL A 41 -2.51 6.52 -19.41
CA VAL A 41 -3.36 7.00 -18.32
C VAL A 41 -2.56 7.23 -17.05
N LEU A 42 -1.57 6.38 -16.75
CA LEU A 42 -0.81 6.45 -15.50
C LEU A 42 0.26 7.56 -15.51
N ILE A 43 0.97 7.76 -16.63
CA ILE A 43 2.05 8.75 -16.69
C ILE A 43 1.49 10.17 -16.52
N GLY A 44 2.12 10.95 -15.65
CA GLY A 44 1.71 12.31 -15.30
C GLY A 44 0.62 12.36 -14.22
N GLN A 45 0.09 11.22 -13.76
CA GLN A 45 -0.88 11.19 -12.67
C GLN A 45 -0.21 11.08 -11.31
N SER A 46 -0.83 11.70 -10.31
CA SER A 46 -0.47 11.47 -8.90
C SER A 46 -0.73 10.03 -8.50
N PHE A 47 0.12 9.47 -7.64
CA PHE A 47 -0.13 8.17 -7.00
C PHE A 47 -1.49 8.07 -6.33
N GLN A 48 -2.12 9.19 -5.95
CA GLN A 48 -3.44 9.25 -5.32
C GLN A 48 -4.50 8.42 -6.07
N ILE A 49 -4.44 8.33 -7.40
CA ILE A 49 -5.43 7.56 -8.19
C ILE A 49 -5.43 6.06 -7.84
N LEU A 50 -4.30 5.54 -7.36
CA LEU A 50 -4.11 4.15 -6.96
C LEU A 50 -4.60 3.86 -5.54
N TYR A 51 -5.08 4.87 -4.80
CA TYR A 51 -5.56 4.73 -3.43
C TYR A 51 -7.08 4.63 -3.37
N PRO A 52 -7.63 3.94 -2.34
CA PRO A 52 -9.07 3.90 -2.09
C PRO A 52 -9.68 5.29 -1.85
N SER A 53 -8.94 6.21 -1.22
CA SER A 53 -9.36 7.58 -0.94
C SER A 53 -8.18 8.56 -0.90
N ALA A 54 -8.45 9.85 -1.15
CA ALA A 54 -7.46 10.92 -1.04
C ALA A 54 -6.92 11.05 0.40
N ASP A 55 -7.82 10.91 1.37
CA ASP A 55 -7.55 10.87 2.79
C ASP A 55 -6.50 9.82 3.20
N GLU A 56 -6.63 8.59 2.69
CA GLU A 56 -5.65 7.52 2.94
C GLU A 56 -4.30 7.84 2.29
N TYR A 57 -4.31 8.41 1.08
CA TYR A 57 -3.10 8.85 0.39
C TYR A 57 -2.32 9.92 1.18
N GLU A 58 -3.00 10.93 1.71
CA GLU A 58 -2.33 12.01 2.45
C GLU A 58 -1.80 11.54 3.80
N ARG A 59 -2.60 10.79 4.58
CA ARG A 59 -2.15 10.26 5.87
C ARG A 59 -0.94 9.35 5.71
N LEU A 60 -0.96 8.47 4.71
CA LEU A 60 0.16 7.55 4.48
C LEU A 60 1.40 8.29 3.95
N GLY A 61 1.22 9.29 3.08
CA GLY A 61 2.31 10.16 2.63
C GLY A 61 3.02 10.88 3.78
N ALA A 62 2.25 11.50 4.69
CA ALA A 62 2.79 12.17 5.88
C ALA A 62 3.49 11.19 6.84
N HIS A 63 2.95 9.97 6.99
CA HIS A 63 3.56 8.94 7.83
C HIS A 63 4.88 8.39 7.24
N MET A 64 4.94 8.22 5.92
CA MET A 64 6.10 7.65 5.22
C MET A 64 7.29 8.60 5.18
N GLU A 65 7.05 9.92 5.09
CA GLU A 65 8.07 10.95 4.97
C GLU A 65 9.19 10.88 6.03
N PRO A 66 8.92 10.88 7.35
CA PRO A 66 9.98 10.78 8.35
C PRO A 66 10.75 9.46 8.28
N ILE A 67 10.11 8.37 7.86
CA ILE A 67 10.76 7.05 7.72
C ILE A 67 11.71 7.06 6.53
N LEU A 68 11.27 7.62 5.40
CA LEU A 68 12.11 7.77 4.21
C LEU A 68 13.26 8.76 4.45
N ASN A 69 13.03 9.87 5.16
CA ASN A 69 14.10 10.77 5.59
C ASN A 69 15.18 10.01 6.36
N ALA A 70 14.75 9.24 7.37
CA ALA A 70 15.65 8.53 8.27
C ALA A 70 16.37 7.33 7.62
N LYS A 71 15.70 6.56 6.76
CA LYS A 71 16.22 5.28 6.23
C LYS A 71 16.53 5.28 4.73
N GLY A 72 15.94 6.19 3.97
CA GLY A 72 15.98 6.23 2.51
C GLY A 72 15.10 5.18 1.81
N HIS A 73 14.54 4.21 2.55
CA HIS A 73 13.65 3.18 2.03
C HIS A 73 12.46 2.94 2.95
N TYR A 74 11.36 2.45 2.38
CA TYR A 74 10.11 2.17 3.06
C TYR A 74 9.46 0.91 2.47
N ALA A 75 8.76 0.13 3.29
CA ALA A 75 7.94 -0.98 2.84
C ALA A 75 6.76 -1.21 3.79
N ASP A 76 5.60 -1.55 3.25
CA ASP A 76 4.41 -1.96 4.00
C ASP A 76 3.48 -2.86 3.16
N ASN A 77 2.42 -3.36 3.82
CA ASN A 77 1.29 -3.98 3.13
C ASN A 77 0.09 -3.06 3.28
N ARG A 78 -0.49 -2.64 2.16
CA ARG A 78 -1.64 -1.72 2.16
C ARG A 78 -2.70 -2.16 1.17
N ILE A 79 -3.91 -1.65 1.33
CA ILE A 79 -4.98 -1.86 0.36
C ILE A 79 -4.91 -0.74 -0.68
N MET A 80 -4.80 -1.13 -1.94
CA MET A 80 -4.76 -0.26 -3.10
C MET A 80 -6.02 -0.44 -3.95
N LYS A 81 -6.22 0.44 -4.94
CA LYS A 81 -7.41 0.47 -5.79
C LYS A 81 -7.02 0.37 -7.26
N ARG A 82 -7.64 -0.55 -8.01
CA ARG A 82 -7.53 -0.68 -9.46
C ARG A 82 -8.38 0.38 -10.17
N ALA A 83 -8.16 0.56 -11.48
CA ALA A 83 -8.91 1.53 -12.29
C ALA A 83 -10.43 1.25 -12.34
N ASN A 84 -10.83 -0.02 -12.24
CA ASN A 84 -12.23 -0.43 -12.18
C ASN A 84 -12.89 -0.20 -10.79
N GLY A 85 -12.15 0.30 -9.80
CA GLY A 85 -12.61 0.53 -8.44
C GLY A 85 -12.44 -0.65 -7.47
N GLU A 86 -12.02 -1.82 -7.95
CA GLU A 86 -11.70 -2.97 -7.10
C GLU A 86 -10.55 -2.63 -6.15
N VAL A 87 -10.67 -3.05 -4.89
CA VAL A 87 -9.61 -2.90 -3.89
C VAL A 87 -8.89 -4.22 -3.64
N PHE A 88 -7.57 -4.16 -3.49
CA PHE A 88 -6.74 -5.35 -3.33
C PHE A 88 -5.58 -5.10 -2.36
N TRP A 89 -5.10 -6.16 -1.71
CA TRP A 89 -3.88 -6.08 -0.90
C TRP A 89 -2.67 -5.99 -1.82
N CYS A 90 -1.80 -5.03 -1.53
CA CYS A 90 -0.57 -4.79 -2.27
C CYS A 90 0.59 -4.65 -1.28
N HIS A 91 1.68 -5.38 -1.54
CA HIS A 91 2.96 -5.05 -0.93
C HIS A 91 3.56 -3.88 -1.70
N VAL A 92 3.89 -2.80 -0.99
CA VAL A 92 4.50 -1.62 -1.58
C VAL A 92 5.85 -1.43 -0.93
N SER A 93 6.89 -1.34 -1.75
CA SER A 93 8.22 -0.95 -1.30
C SER A 93 8.71 0.23 -2.12
N GLY A 94 9.58 1.05 -1.54
CA GLY A 94 10.11 2.19 -2.26
C GLY A 94 11.39 2.73 -1.67
N ARG A 95 12.09 3.49 -2.51
CA ARG A 95 13.31 4.20 -2.17
C ARG A 95 13.20 5.65 -2.62
N ALA A 96 13.50 6.55 -1.70
CA ALA A 96 13.69 7.97 -2.01
C ALA A 96 15.07 8.16 -2.66
N LEU A 97 15.13 8.91 -3.76
CA LEU A 97 16.39 9.27 -4.42
C LEU A 97 17.02 10.50 -3.76
N ASN A 98 16.21 11.38 -3.18
CA ASN A 98 16.63 12.46 -2.31
C ASN A 98 16.08 12.22 -0.90
N ARG A 99 16.97 12.05 0.08
CA ARG A 99 16.56 11.78 1.47
C ARG A 99 16.10 13.03 2.22
N ASP A 100 16.46 14.22 1.78
CA ASP A 100 16.02 15.47 2.41
C ASP A 100 14.69 15.95 1.82
N ALA A 101 14.29 15.39 0.68
CA ALA A 101 12.99 15.58 0.05
C ALA A 101 12.45 14.25 -0.51
N PRO A 102 11.98 13.30 0.34
CA PRO A 102 11.64 11.94 -0.08
C PRO A 102 10.57 11.82 -1.16
N HIS A 103 9.66 12.78 -1.19
CA HIS A 103 8.56 12.82 -2.15
C HIS A 103 8.96 13.46 -3.49
N GLU A 104 10.15 14.08 -3.58
CA GLU A 104 10.66 14.73 -4.78
C GLU A 104 10.92 13.72 -5.90
N SER A 105 11.57 12.59 -5.60
CA SER A 105 11.85 11.55 -6.59
C SER A 105 12.06 10.20 -5.92
N GLY A 106 11.46 9.14 -6.48
CA GLY A 106 11.54 7.81 -5.89
C GLY A 106 11.25 6.68 -6.87
N ILE A 107 11.77 5.50 -6.53
CA ILE A 107 11.54 4.24 -7.23
C ILE A 107 10.64 3.39 -6.33
N TRP A 108 9.53 2.89 -6.89
CA TRP A 108 8.51 2.15 -6.16
C TRP A 108 8.29 0.78 -6.79
N SER A 109 8.15 -0.24 -5.96
CA SER A 109 7.68 -1.56 -6.36
C SER A 109 6.30 -1.85 -5.78
N PHE A 110 5.49 -2.56 -6.55
CA PHE A 110 4.15 -3.02 -6.20
C PHE A 110 4.06 -4.51 -6.48
N GLU A 111 3.55 -5.27 -5.52
CA GLU A 111 3.26 -6.69 -5.68
C GLU A 111 1.82 -6.96 -5.26
N ASP A 112 1.07 -7.65 -6.12
CA ASP A 112 -0.32 -7.98 -5.87
C ASP A 112 -0.43 -9.19 -4.94
N LEU A 113 -1.02 -8.99 -3.76
CA LEU A 113 -1.23 -10.04 -2.78
C LEU A 113 -2.67 -10.62 -2.82
N SER A 114 -3.51 -10.19 -3.75
CA SER A 114 -4.93 -10.59 -3.83
C SER A 114 -5.13 -12.09 -4.02
N SER A 115 -4.21 -12.76 -4.71
CA SER A 115 -4.22 -14.21 -4.90
C SER A 115 -4.11 -14.99 -3.59
N GLN A 116 -3.44 -14.41 -2.58
CA GLN A 116 -3.26 -14.97 -1.25
C GLN A 116 -4.24 -14.37 -0.24
N ARG A 117 -4.72 -13.14 -0.51
CA ARG A 117 -5.45 -12.29 0.43
C ARG A 117 -6.56 -11.54 -0.29
N ALA A 118 -7.73 -12.17 -0.44
CA ALA A 118 -8.90 -11.46 -0.90
C ALA A 118 -9.32 -10.38 0.12
N VAL A 119 -9.64 -9.18 -0.37
CA VAL A 119 -10.23 -8.13 0.46
C VAL A 119 -11.72 -8.42 0.58
N LYS A 120 -12.20 -8.78 1.78
CA LYS A 120 -13.64 -8.85 2.05
C LYS A 120 -14.24 -7.44 1.97
N ALA A 121 -15.32 -7.26 1.22
CA ALA A 121 -16.11 -6.02 1.22
C ALA A 121 -16.91 -5.92 2.54
N GLU A 122 -17.08 -4.79 3.23
CA GLU A 122 -16.68 -3.39 3.00
C GLU A 122 -15.83 -2.92 4.19
N LEU A 123 -14.52 -2.75 4.03
CA LEU A 123 -13.72 -2.05 5.04
C LEU A 123 -13.86 -0.55 4.88
N THR A 124 -14.06 0.17 5.98
CA THR A 124 -13.90 1.63 6.01
C THR A 124 -12.41 1.98 5.90
N GLY A 125 -12.08 3.22 5.52
CA GLY A 125 -10.68 3.66 5.41
C GLY A 125 -9.87 3.41 6.69
N ARG A 126 -10.45 3.70 7.87
CA ARG A 126 -9.80 3.44 9.15
C ARG A 126 -9.64 1.95 9.47
N GLU A 127 -10.59 1.11 9.07
CA GLU A 127 -10.44 -0.35 9.23
C GLU A 127 -9.33 -0.89 8.32
N ARG A 128 -9.18 -0.36 7.09
CA ARG A 128 -8.07 -0.72 6.20
C ARG A 128 -6.71 -0.34 6.81
N GLU A 129 -6.59 0.88 7.33
CA GLU A 129 -5.38 1.34 8.01
C GLU A 129 -5.03 0.47 9.22
N VAL A 130 -6.01 0.14 10.07
CA VAL A 130 -5.79 -0.73 11.22
C VAL A 130 -5.42 -2.15 10.78
N ALA A 131 -6.08 -2.70 9.76
CA ALA A 131 -5.77 -4.03 9.23
C ALA A 131 -4.33 -4.11 8.69
N ALA A 132 -3.88 -3.09 7.95
CA ALA A 132 -2.52 -3.01 7.42
C ALA A 132 -1.48 -3.09 8.54
N ARG A 133 -1.66 -2.30 9.60
CA ARG A 133 -0.72 -2.29 10.74
C ARG A 133 -0.78 -3.56 11.60
N LEU A 134 -1.93 -4.23 11.66
CA LEU A 134 -2.00 -5.56 12.30
C LEU A 134 -1.17 -6.60 11.53
N LEU A 135 -1.17 -6.54 10.20
CA LEU A 135 -0.36 -7.43 9.36
C LEU A 135 1.14 -7.16 9.48
N GLU A 136 1.53 -5.93 9.82
CA GLU A 136 2.91 -5.58 10.19
C GLU A 136 3.29 -6.06 11.61
N GLY A 137 2.35 -6.63 12.37
CA GLY A 137 2.59 -7.14 13.72
C GLY A 137 2.49 -6.09 14.83
N LEU A 138 1.97 -4.89 14.55
CA LEU A 138 1.88 -3.80 15.53
C LEU A 138 0.81 -4.08 16.59
N THR A 139 1.12 -3.68 17.83
CA THR A 139 0.18 -3.71 18.96
C THR A 139 -0.84 -2.56 18.86
N SER A 140 -1.98 -2.67 19.56
CA SER A 140 -2.99 -1.60 19.57
C SER A 140 -2.44 -0.25 20.04
N LYS A 141 -1.43 -0.24 20.92
CA LYS A 141 -0.75 0.98 21.37
C LYS A 141 0.10 1.60 20.26
N GLU A 142 0.85 0.79 19.52
CA GLU A 142 1.67 1.26 18.40
C GLU A 142 0.81 1.75 17.25
N ILE A 143 -0.25 1.01 16.90
CA ILE A 143 -1.23 1.44 15.90
C ILE A 143 -1.87 2.77 16.30
N GLY A 144 -2.26 2.93 17.57
CA GLY A 144 -2.86 4.17 18.05
C GLY A 144 -1.93 5.38 17.87
N ARG A 145 -0.65 5.22 18.26
CA ARG A 145 0.38 6.26 18.04
C ARG A 145 0.55 6.57 16.55
N ALA A 146 0.61 5.54 15.71
CA ALA A 146 0.92 5.72 14.30
C ALA A 146 -0.24 6.27 13.46
N LEU A 147 -1.48 6.08 13.91
CA LEU A 147 -2.69 6.62 13.27
C LEU A 147 -3.25 7.87 13.97
N GLU A 148 -2.54 8.37 14.99
CA GLU A 148 -2.93 9.52 15.81
C GLU A 148 -4.33 9.37 16.44
N ILE A 149 -4.62 8.18 16.96
CA ILE A 149 -5.87 7.85 17.65
C ILE A 149 -5.60 7.11 18.96
N SER A 150 -6.58 7.06 19.85
CA SER A 150 -6.41 6.29 21.09
C SER A 150 -6.31 4.78 20.80
N HIS A 151 -5.50 4.06 21.57
CA HIS A 151 -5.43 2.59 21.49
C HIS A 151 -6.79 1.93 21.72
N ARG A 152 -7.67 2.55 22.52
CA ARG A 152 -9.06 2.11 22.72
C ARG A 152 -9.90 2.24 21.44
N THR A 153 -9.65 3.28 20.64
CA THR A 153 -10.25 3.43 19.31
C THR A 153 -9.76 2.33 18.36
N VAL A 154 -8.47 1.96 18.43
CA VAL A 154 -7.94 0.82 17.67
C VAL A 154 -8.65 -0.48 18.06
N GLU A 155 -8.87 -0.73 19.35
CA GLU A 155 -9.62 -1.91 19.82
C GLU A 155 -11.04 -1.96 19.26
N ILE A 156 -11.72 -0.82 19.12
CA ILE A 156 -13.04 -0.74 18.46
C ILE A 156 -12.94 -1.19 17.00
N TYR A 157 -11.94 -0.71 16.25
CA TYR A 157 -11.72 -1.15 14.87
C TYR A 157 -11.35 -2.63 14.78
N ARG A 158 -10.52 -3.14 15.69
CA ARG A 158 -10.19 -4.57 15.78
C ARG A 158 -11.44 -5.41 16.01
N ALA A 159 -12.32 -5.01 16.92
CA ALA A 159 -13.58 -5.72 17.17
C ALA A 159 -14.52 -5.71 15.93
N ARG A 160 -14.54 -4.61 15.17
CA ARG A 160 -15.27 -4.54 13.88
C ARG A 160 -14.66 -5.46 12.83
N LEU A 161 -13.34 -5.43 12.67
CA LEU A 161 -12.59 -6.32 11.78
C LEU A 161 -12.82 -7.79 12.15
N MET A 162 -12.74 -8.15 13.43
CA MET A 162 -13.03 -9.50 13.90
C MET A 162 -14.44 -9.95 13.50
N ARG A 163 -15.46 -9.11 13.63
CA ARG A 163 -16.81 -9.44 13.16
C ARG A 163 -16.87 -9.64 11.64
N LYS A 164 -16.27 -8.74 10.86
CA LYS A 164 -16.27 -8.81 9.37
C LYS A 164 -15.52 -10.02 8.83
N TYR A 165 -14.46 -10.43 9.51
CA TYR A 165 -13.67 -11.61 9.15
C TYR A 165 -14.10 -12.89 9.88
N ASN A 166 -15.14 -12.82 10.72
CA ASN A 166 -15.59 -13.91 11.59
C ASN A 166 -14.44 -14.49 12.44
N ALA A 167 -13.56 -13.63 12.96
CA ALA A 167 -12.39 -14.03 13.76
C ALA A 167 -12.73 -14.05 15.25
N SER A 168 -12.26 -15.09 15.94
CA SER A 168 -12.48 -15.35 17.36
C SER A 168 -11.45 -14.67 18.27
N THR A 169 -10.25 -14.42 17.77
CA THR A 169 -9.14 -13.78 18.49
C THR A 169 -8.36 -12.80 17.60
N ALA A 170 -7.47 -12.04 18.21
CA ALA A 170 -6.51 -11.19 17.51
C ALA A 170 -5.62 -11.97 16.54
N ALA A 171 -5.10 -13.12 16.98
CA ALA A 171 -4.24 -13.97 16.16
C ALA A 171 -5.01 -14.60 14.99
N ASP A 172 -6.24 -15.05 15.25
CA ASP A 172 -7.16 -15.54 14.22
C ASP A 172 -7.49 -14.45 13.20
N LEU A 173 -7.71 -13.20 13.64
CA LEU A 173 -7.92 -12.08 12.71
C LEU A 173 -6.71 -11.88 11.79
N VAL A 174 -5.49 -11.87 12.33
CA VAL A 174 -4.28 -11.74 11.52
C VAL A 174 -4.17 -12.90 10.53
N HIS A 175 -4.40 -14.13 10.98
CA HIS A 175 -4.40 -15.30 10.10
C HIS A 175 -5.43 -15.17 8.95
N LYS A 176 -6.66 -14.72 9.24
CA LYS A 176 -7.69 -14.52 8.21
C LYS A 176 -7.40 -13.37 7.25
N LEU A 177 -6.74 -12.31 7.72
CA LEU A 177 -6.24 -11.23 6.87
C LEU A 177 -5.10 -11.72 5.95
N LEU A 178 -4.29 -12.68 6.41
CA LEU A 178 -3.20 -13.30 5.64
C LEU A 178 -3.68 -14.36 4.63
N ALA A 179 -4.80 -15.03 4.90
CA ALA A 179 -5.32 -16.13 4.09
C ALA A 179 -6.48 -15.73 3.16
N GLY A 180 -6.95 -14.48 3.22
CA GLY A 180 -7.99 -13.98 2.32
C GLY A 180 -9.43 -14.29 2.70
N GLY A 181 -9.69 -14.99 3.80
CA GLY A 181 -11.04 -15.12 4.35
C GLY A 181 -11.44 -16.48 4.88
#